data_AF-A0A7Y9IC34-F1
#
_entry.id   AF-A0A7Y9IC34-F1
#
_cell.length_a   1.000
_cell.length_b   1.000
_cell.length_c   1.000
_cell.angle_alpha   90.00
_cell.angle_beta   90.00
_cell.angle_gamma   90.00
#
_symmetry.space_group_name_H-M   'P 1'
#
loop_
_entity.id
_entity.type
_entity.pdbx_description
1 polymer ?
#
loop_
_entity_poly.entity_id
_entity_poly.type
_entity_poly.pdbx_seq_one_letter_code
_entity_poly.pdbx_strand_id
1 'polypeptide(L)'
;MGELRLYAIGIDEVRGMFGARPDQAARLREVAQRALEPAPAAPSGGLLSRLGPIFRRDTSAPVLSPTQPLPADLDALLGGAYIPPDRVGATWRLLEILVAGSAWGATKLELTSRSLDDLDFALARGGVSAAVGLRHLLNSPTSVNLVPVQGLVVGYHPYPKALGMASAYRSAMPEIKTPEQQELISGLVSWLDGFVHWAGVAQQVGRPTPDLIGFWVVR
;
A
#
# COMPACT_ATOMS: atom_id res chain seq x y z
N MET A 1 -6.55 14.78 5.91
CA MET A 1 -5.42 14.72 4.92
C MET A 1 -5.18 13.26 4.65
N GLY A 2 -5.49 12.81 3.44
CA GLY A 2 -5.39 11.40 3.04
C GLY A 2 -4.02 11.05 2.48
N GLU A 3 -3.83 9.77 2.20
CA GLU A 3 -2.58 9.24 1.63
C GLU A 3 -2.93 8.18 0.58
N LEU A 4 -2.43 8.38 -0.64
CA LEU A 4 -2.51 7.42 -1.73
C LEU A 4 -1.19 6.66 -1.80
N ARG A 5 -1.23 5.36 -1.56
CA ARG A 5 -0.09 4.46 -1.62
C ARG A 5 -0.27 3.54 -2.81
N LEU A 6 0.71 3.51 -3.70
CA LEU A 6 0.67 2.75 -4.94
C LEU A 6 1.76 1.69 -4.92
N TYR A 7 1.42 0.50 -5.39
CA TYR A 7 2.29 -0.67 -5.41
C TYR A 7 2.27 -1.33 -6.78
N ALA A 8 3.45 -1.76 -7.24
CA ALA A 8 3.61 -2.59 -8.42
C ALA A 8 3.76 -4.05 -7.98
N ILE A 9 2.68 -4.83 -8.10
CA ILE A 9 2.62 -6.24 -7.67
C ILE A 9 1.50 -6.93 -8.46
N GLY A 10 1.66 -8.21 -8.80
CA GLY A 10 0.59 -8.92 -9.52
C GLY A 10 -0.67 -9.03 -8.66
N ILE A 11 -1.85 -8.77 -9.22
CA ILE A 11 -3.12 -8.88 -8.47
C ILE A 11 -3.33 -10.30 -7.94
N ASP A 12 -2.87 -11.31 -8.69
CA ASP A 12 -2.94 -12.71 -8.29
C ASP A 12 -1.94 -13.04 -7.18
N GLU A 13 -0.83 -12.31 -7.05
CA GLU A 13 0.06 -12.44 -5.89
C GLU A 13 -0.66 -11.96 -4.63
N VAL A 14 -1.38 -10.85 -4.71
CA VAL A 14 -2.14 -10.28 -3.57
C VAL A 14 -3.30 -11.17 -3.19
N ARG A 15 -4.08 -11.66 -4.17
CA ARG A 15 -5.17 -12.61 -3.91
C ARG A 15 -4.63 -13.92 -3.33
N GLY A 16 -3.48 -14.39 -3.81
CA GLY A 16 -2.80 -15.58 -3.32
C GLY A 16 -2.20 -15.46 -1.91
N MET A 17 -2.23 -14.28 -1.28
CA MET A 17 -1.87 -14.15 0.14
C MET A 17 -2.95 -14.76 1.05
N PHE A 18 -4.22 -14.81 0.60
CA PHE A 18 -5.31 -15.43 1.34
C PHE A 18 -5.34 -16.93 1.08
N GLY A 19 -5.10 -17.75 2.11
CA GLY A 19 -4.94 -19.20 1.91
C GLY A 19 -3.66 -19.53 1.14
N ALA A 20 -2.57 -18.84 1.45
CA ALA A 20 -1.29 -18.98 0.79
C ALA A 20 -0.75 -20.42 0.89
N ARG A 21 -0.08 -20.87 -0.17
CA ARG A 21 0.61 -22.17 -0.19
C ARG A 21 1.72 -22.20 0.88
N PRO A 22 2.10 -23.36 1.44
CA PRO A 22 3.03 -23.44 2.57
C PRO A 22 4.37 -22.72 2.35
N ASP A 23 4.95 -22.84 1.15
CA ASP A 23 6.18 -22.18 0.73
C ASP A 23 6.03 -20.65 0.68
N GLN A 24 4.92 -20.18 0.10
CA GLN A 24 4.58 -18.76 0.05
C GLN A 24 4.29 -18.20 1.44
N ALA A 25 3.56 -18.95 2.27
CA ALA A 25 3.22 -18.55 3.63
C ALA A 25 4.47 -18.38 4.51
N ALA A 26 5.47 -19.26 4.37
CA ALA A 26 6.75 -19.12 5.08
C ALA A 26 7.44 -17.79 4.70
N ARG A 27 7.55 -17.50 3.41
CA ARG A 27 8.12 -16.23 2.91
C ARG A 27 7.34 -15.01 3.39
N LEU A 28 6.01 -15.06 3.36
CA LEU A 28 5.16 -13.94 3.82
C LEU A 28 5.30 -13.70 5.33
N ARG A 29 5.53 -14.76 6.13
CA ARG A 29 5.86 -14.59 7.55
C ARG A 29 7.16 -13.84 7.77
N GLU A 30 8.20 -14.15 7.00
CA GLU A 30 9.48 -13.42 7.05
C GLU A 30 9.32 -11.94 6.65
N VAL A 31 8.43 -11.64 5.69
CA VAL A 31 8.10 -10.26 5.31
C VAL A 31 7.41 -9.55 6.47
N ALA A 32 6.37 -10.16 7.05
CA ALA A 32 5.65 -9.57 8.18
C ALA A 32 6.55 -9.36 9.40
N GLN A 33 7.41 -10.34 9.73
CA GLN A 33 8.34 -10.26 10.85
C GLN A 33 9.27 -9.06 10.69
N ARG A 34 9.95 -8.93 9.54
CA ARG A 34 10.86 -7.80 9.27
C ARG A 34 10.16 -6.44 9.33
N ALA A 35 8.91 -6.36 8.89
CA ALA A 35 8.16 -5.11 8.89
C ALA A 35 7.58 -4.73 10.26
N LEU A 36 7.35 -5.71 11.15
CA LEU A 36 6.77 -5.53 12.47
C LEU A 36 7.82 -5.55 13.59
N GLU A 37 9.09 -5.77 13.26
CA GLU A 37 10.19 -5.67 14.22
C GLU A 37 10.15 -4.30 14.93
N PRO A 38 10.17 -4.27 16.27
CA PRO A 38 10.17 -3.01 17.00
C PRO A 38 11.38 -2.18 16.58
N ALA A 39 11.17 -0.89 16.28
CA ALA A 39 12.30 0.02 16.10
C ALA A 39 13.20 -0.06 17.34
N PRO A 40 14.54 -0.15 17.18
CA PRO A 40 15.44 -0.22 18.31
C PRO A 40 15.15 0.96 19.23
N ALA A 41 14.89 0.68 20.50
CA ALA A 41 14.57 1.71 21.48
C ALA A 41 15.70 2.76 21.47
N ALA A 42 15.35 4.02 21.21
CA ALA A 42 16.30 5.11 21.35
C ALA A 42 16.89 5.05 22.76
N PRO A 43 18.23 5.18 22.92
CA PRO A 43 18.83 5.13 24.25
C PRO A 43 18.23 6.25 25.09
N SER A 44 17.43 5.89 26.10
CA SER A 44 16.85 6.82 27.07
C SER A 44 17.92 7.29 28.05
N GLY A 45 18.89 8.07 27.54
CA GLY A 45 19.96 8.70 28.30
C GLY A 45 19.45 9.95 29.04
N GLY A 46 18.57 9.76 30.03
CA GLY A 46 18.16 10.82 30.94
C GLY A 46 18.86 10.70 32.31
N LEU A 47 19.35 11.83 32.84
CA LEU A 47 19.99 11.94 34.17
C LEU A 47 19.08 11.51 35.34
N LEU A 48 17.79 11.29 35.10
CA LEU A 48 16.81 10.79 36.07
C LEU A 48 16.77 9.26 36.18
N SER A 49 17.42 8.51 35.27
CA SER A 49 17.54 7.05 35.36
C SER A 49 18.41 6.56 36.52
N ARG A 50 19.07 7.48 37.23
CA ARG A 50 19.95 7.20 38.38
C ARG A 50 19.27 7.30 39.75
N LEU A 51 17.97 7.62 39.81
CA LEU A 51 17.23 7.73 41.07
C LEU A 51 16.34 6.52 41.31
N GLY A 52 16.98 5.39 41.62
CA GLY A 52 16.43 4.28 42.41
C GLY A 52 15.24 3.48 41.84
N PRO A 53 15.07 2.21 42.28
CA PRO A 53 14.10 1.28 41.71
C PRO A 53 12.63 1.52 42.12
N ILE A 54 12.33 2.56 42.90
CA ILE A 54 11.02 2.75 43.57
C ILE A 54 10.01 3.52 42.70
N PHE A 55 10.46 4.19 41.62
CA PHE A 55 9.57 4.91 40.69
C PHE A 55 9.26 4.15 39.39
N ARG A 56 9.64 2.87 39.27
CA ARG A 56 9.15 2.02 38.17
C ARG A 56 7.72 1.59 38.47
N ARG A 57 6.76 2.41 38.03
CA ARG A 57 5.36 2.02 37.96
C ARG A 57 5.20 1.02 36.81
N ASP A 58 5.02 -0.25 37.15
CA ASP A 58 4.69 -1.30 36.18
C ASP A 58 3.19 -1.19 35.85
N THR A 59 2.89 -0.49 34.75
CA THR A 59 1.52 -0.29 34.24
C THR A 59 1.53 -0.57 32.75
N SER A 60 1.95 -1.78 32.37
CA SER A 60 2.19 -2.08 30.95
C SER A 60 1.70 -3.46 30.55
N ALA A 61 0.38 -3.68 30.66
CA ALA A 61 -0.27 -4.40 29.58
C ALA A 61 -0.45 -3.37 28.46
N PRO A 62 0.29 -3.45 27.33
CA PRO A 62 0.10 -2.51 26.24
C PRO A 62 -1.37 -2.60 25.81
N VAL A 63 -2.09 -1.48 25.86
CA VAL A 63 -3.40 -1.37 25.23
C VAL A 63 -3.14 -1.47 23.74
N LEU A 64 -3.25 -2.69 23.21
CA LEU A 64 -3.07 -2.96 21.80
C LEU A 64 -4.18 -2.22 21.06
N SER A 65 -3.80 -1.36 20.12
CA SER A 65 -4.78 -0.75 19.22
C SER A 65 -5.55 -1.87 18.51
N PRO A 66 -6.88 -1.77 18.33
CA PRO A 66 -7.63 -2.71 17.51
C PRO A 66 -7.08 -2.85 16.08
N THR A 67 -6.33 -1.85 15.61
CA THR A 67 -5.67 -1.84 14.30
C THR A 67 -4.22 -2.33 14.31
N GLN A 68 -3.69 -2.74 15.47
CA GLN A 68 -2.35 -3.33 15.57
C GLN A 68 -2.41 -4.79 15.14
N PRO A 69 -1.65 -5.18 14.08
CA PRO A 69 -1.56 -6.57 13.65
C PRO A 69 -0.94 -7.46 14.73
N LEU A 70 -1.47 -8.66 14.87
CA LEU A 70 -1.00 -9.72 15.74
C LEU A 70 -0.61 -10.95 14.91
N PRO A 71 0.24 -11.85 15.44
CA PRO A 71 0.58 -13.10 14.77
C PRO A 71 -0.66 -13.92 14.36
N ALA A 72 -1.70 -13.92 15.19
CA ALA A 72 -2.96 -14.60 14.89
C ALA A 72 -3.69 -14.04 13.65
N ASP A 73 -3.59 -12.73 13.37
CA ASP A 73 -4.19 -12.15 12.16
C ASP A 73 -3.44 -12.64 10.91
N LEU A 74 -2.12 -12.81 11.03
CA LEU A 74 -1.27 -13.33 9.96
C LEU A 74 -1.59 -14.79 9.66
N ASP A 75 -1.70 -15.62 10.68
CA ASP A 75 -2.05 -17.02 10.49
C ASP A 75 -3.48 -17.17 9.94
N ALA A 76 -4.42 -16.32 10.36
CA ALA A 76 -5.77 -16.31 9.81
C ALA A 76 -5.78 -15.92 8.32
N LEU A 77 -5.08 -14.83 7.95
CA LEU A 77 -4.98 -14.38 6.56
C LEU A 77 -4.31 -15.45 5.68
N LEU A 78 -3.13 -15.94 6.09
CA LEU A 78 -2.37 -16.93 5.32
C LEU A 78 -3.09 -18.28 5.26
N GLY A 79 -3.86 -18.65 6.28
CA GLY A 79 -4.69 -19.85 6.29
C GLY A 79 -6.01 -19.72 5.53
N GLY A 80 -6.38 -18.52 5.08
CA GLY A 80 -7.68 -18.26 4.45
C GLY A 80 -8.85 -18.45 5.43
N ALA A 81 -8.59 -18.26 6.72
CA ALA A 81 -9.57 -18.45 7.78
C ALA A 81 -10.55 -17.26 7.87
N TYR A 82 -11.63 -17.46 8.60
CA TYR A 82 -12.55 -16.38 8.94
C TYR A 82 -11.85 -15.30 9.76
N ILE A 83 -12.02 -14.04 9.36
CA ILE A 83 -11.46 -12.87 10.04
C ILE A 83 -12.58 -12.20 10.85
N PRO A 84 -12.48 -12.13 12.18
CA PRO A 84 -13.47 -11.48 13.02
C PRO A 84 -13.67 -9.99 12.65
N PRO A 85 -14.90 -9.45 12.74
CA PRO A 85 -15.20 -8.07 12.34
C PRO A 85 -14.31 -7.01 13.02
N ASP A 86 -13.97 -7.22 14.29
CA ASP A 86 -13.10 -6.34 15.10
C ASP A 86 -11.62 -6.43 14.70
N ARG A 87 -11.22 -7.46 13.94
CA ARG A 87 -9.84 -7.69 13.45
C ARG A 87 -9.64 -7.33 11.98
N VAL A 88 -10.72 -6.99 11.25
CA VAL A 88 -10.63 -6.66 9.81
C VAL A 88 -9.67 -5.48 9.57
N GLY A 89 -9.70 -4.44 10.41
CA GLY A 89 -8.78 -3.30 10.29
C GLY A 89 -7.31 -3.68 10.46
N ALA A 90 -6.98 -4.51 11.46
CA ALA A 90 -5.63 -5.04 11.65
C ALA A 90 -5.19 -5.91 10.48
N THR A 91 -6.11 -6.71 9.92
CA THR A 91 -5.83 -7.60 8.80
C THR A 91 -5.62 -6.84 7.50
N TRP A 92 -6.33 -5.73 7.26
CA TRP A 92 -6.04 -4.82 6.13
C TRP A 92 -4.65 -4.20 6.23
N ARG A 93 -4.26 -3.74 7.43
CA ARG A 93 -2.92 -3.21 7.67
C ARG A 93 -1.86 -4.27 7.42
N LEU A 94 -2.10 -5.50 7.84
CA LEU A 94 -1.20 -6.61 7.59
C LEU A 94 -1.10 -6.96 6.10
N LEU A 95 -2.23 -7.01 5.39
CA LEU A 95 -2.23 -7.21 3.93
C LEU A 95 -1.38 -6.15 3.23
N GLU A 96 -1.53 -4.88 3.61
CA GLU A 96 -0.73 -3.81 3.03
C GLU A 96 0.77 -3.95 3.34
N ILE A 97 1.12 -4.37 4.56
CA ILE A 97 2.53 -4.70 4.92
C ILE A 97 3.09 -5.78 4.00
N LEU A 98 2.33 -6.85 3.76
CA LEU A 98 2.73 -7.95 2.88
C LEU A 98 2.85 -7.50 1.42
N VAL A 99 1.90 -6.67 0.94
CA VAL A 99 1.93 -6.05 -0.38
C VAL A 99 3.16 -5.18 -0.53
N ALA A 100 3.42 -4.26 0.40
CA ALA A 100 4.56 -3.37 0.37
C ALA A 100 5.89 -4.12 0.39
N GLY A 101 6.01 -5.16 1.23
CA GLY A 101 7.21 -5.99 1.33
C GLY A 101 7.42 -6.97 0.17
N SER A 102 6.40 -7.19 -0.67
CA SER A 102 6.46 -8.08 -1.83
C SER A 102 6.45 -7.33 -3.18
N ALA A 103 6.14 -6.04 -3.17
CA ALA A 103 6.04 -5.23 -4.38
C ALA A 103 7.39 -5.03 -5.06
N TRP A 104 7.35 -4.86 -6.39
CA TRP A 104 8.50 -4.49 -7.21
C TRP A 104 8.90 -3.03 -7.04
N GLY A 105 7.93 -2.19 -6.75
CA GLY A 105 8.10 -0.78 -6.47
C GLY A 105 6.89 -0.25 -5.70
N ALA A 106 7.13 0.81 -4.94
CA ALA A 106 6.09 1.52 -4.20
C ALA A 106 6.31 3.03 -4.32
N THR A 107 5.22 3.79 -4.34
CA THR A 107 5.25 5.25 -4.20
C THR A 107 4.07 5.72 -3.37
N LYS A 108 4.17 6.93 -2.83
CA LYS A 108 3.11 7.52 -2.02
C LYS A 108 2.89 8.98 -2.40
N LEU A 109 1.63 9.39 -2.35
CA LEU A 109 1.19 10.76 -2.59
C LEU A 109 0.33 11.21 -1.41
N GLU A 110 0.79 12.25 -0.73
CA GLU A 110 0.04 12.92 0.33
C GLU A 110 -1.01 13.82 -0.32
N LEU A 111 -2.28 13.40 -0.29
CA LEU A 111 -3.37 14.07 -1.01
C LEU A 111 -4.58 14.23 -0.10
N THR A 112 -5.38 15.26 -0.33
CA THR A 112 -6.76 15.29 0.17
C THR A 112 -7.69 14.69 -0.88
N SER A 113 -8.93 14.35 -0.51
CA SER A 113 -9.92 13.91 -1.49
C SER A 113 -10.14 14.96 -2.59
N ARG A 114 -10.08 16.24 -2.24
CA ARG A 114 -10.17 17.37 -3.18
C ARG A 114 -8.95 17.44 -4.09
N SER A 115 -7.74 17.37 -3.54
CA SER A 115 -6.53 17.46 -4.39
C SER A 115 -6.38 16.24 -5.31
N LEU A 116 -6.95 15.08 -4.95
CA LEU A 116 -7.06 13.95 -5.87
C LEU A 116 -7.99 14.27 -7.05
N ASP A 117 -9.16 14.88 -6.81
CA ASP A 117 -10.06 15.33 -7.88
C ASP A 117 -9.41 16.41 -8.75
N ASP A 118 -8.73 17.36 -8.13
CA ASP A 118 -8.04 18.44 -8.85
C ASP A 118 -6.93 17.89 -9.76
N LEU A 119 -6.26 16.81 -9.33
CA LEU A 119 -5.23 16.13 -10.11
C LEU A 119 -5.83 15.39 -11.31
N ASP A 120 -6.89 14.60 -11.10
CA ASP A 120 -7.60 13.94 -12.19
C ASP A 120 -8.22 14.96 -13.17
N PHE A 121 -8.73 16.08 -12.68
CA PHE A 121 -9.23 17.17 -13.53
C PHE A 121 -8.11 17.84 -14.33
N ALA A 122 -6.95 18.09 -13.72
CA ALA A 122 -5.80 18.64 -14.43
C ALA A 122 -5.33 17.72 -15.56
N LEU A 123 -5.25 16.41 -15.30
CA LEU A 123 -4.96 15.39 -16.29
C LEU A 123 -6.01 15.35 -17.42
N ALA A 124 -7.30 15.42 -17.06
CA ALA A 124 -8.39 15.41 -18.04
C ALA A 124 -8.35 16.63 -18.97
N ARG A 125 -7.96 17.82 -18.49
CA ARG A 125 -7.72 18.99 -19.36
C ARG A 125 -6.63 18.76 -20.39
N GLY A 126 -5.61 17.97 -20.03
CA GLY A 126 -4.56 17.51 -20.94
C GLY A 126 -4.97 16.34 -21.84
N GLY A 127 -6.26 15.98 -21.88
CA GLY A 127 -6.80 14.93 -22.74
C GLY A 127 -6.73 13.51 -22.17
N VAL A 128 -6.36 13.34 -20.89
CA VAL A 128 -6.32 12.02 -20.25
C VAL A 128 -7.74 11.49 -20.06
N SER A 129 -7.99 10.27 -20.52
CA SER A 129 -9.27 9.59 -20.31
C SER A 129 -9.49 9.28 -18.82
N ALA A 130 -10.72 9.49 -18.33
CA ALA A 130 -11.12 9.09 -16.99
C ALA A 130 -10.87 7.59 -16.72
N ALA A 131 -10.86 6.74 -17.76
CA ALA A 131 -10.56 5.32 -17.63
C ALA A 131 -9.18 5.04 -17.02
N VAL A 132 -8.21 5.93 -17.21
CA VAL A 132 -6.84 5.85 -16.68
C VAL A 132 -6.59 6.91 -15.59
N GLY A 133 -7.64 7.48 -15.00
CA GLY A 133 -7.55 8.37 -13.85
C GLY A 133 -7.30 7.63 -12.53
N LEU A 134 -6.82 8.35 -11.52
CA LEU A 134 -6.58 7.81 -10.18
C LEU A 134 -7.90 7.44 -9.49
N ARG A 135 -8.97 8.24 -9.67
CA ARG A 135 -10.29 7.92 -9.12
C ARG A 135 -10.84 6.63 -9.74
N HIS A 136 -10.61 6.40 -11.03
CA HIS A 136 -11.00 5.15 -11.67
C HIS A 136 -10.18 3.96 -11.14
N LEU A 137 -8.87 4.12 -10.90
CA LEU A 137 -8.08 3.09 -10.22
C LEU A 137 -8.73 2.67 -8.90
N LEU A 138 -9.04 3.65 -8.05
CA LEU A 138 -9.63 3.41 -6.74
C LEU A 138 -11.05 2.83 -6.79
N ASN A 139 -11.79 3.05 -7.88
CA ASN A 139 -13.11 2.47 -8.11
C ASN A 139 -13.07 1.09 -8.80
N SER A 140 -11.88 0.59 -9.16
CA SER A 140 -11.73 -0.71 -9.83
C SER A 140 -11.46 -1.80 -8.79
N PRO A 141 -12.43 -2.70 -8.50
CA PRO A 141 -12.35 -3.59 -7.36
C PRO A 141 -11.25 -4.65 -7.50
N THR A 142 -10.51 -4.89 -6.42
CA THR A 142 -9.45 -5.91 -6.35
C THR A 142 -9.99 -7.34 -6.24
N SER A 143 -11.24 -7.53 -5.80
CA SER A 143 -11.84 -8.83 -5.47
C SER A 143 -11.00 -9.65 -4.48
N VAL A 144 -10.34 -8.99 -3.51
CA VAL A 144 -9.67 -9.68 -2.41
C VAL A 144 -10.69 -10.20 -1.39
N ASN A 145 -10.37 -11.30 -0.72
CA ASN A 145 -11.24 -11.96 0.25
C ASN A 145 -11.17 -11.27 1.62
N LEU A 146 -11.47 -9.97 1.67
CA LEU A 146 -11.49 -9.19 2.90
C LEU A 146 -12.63 -8.18 2.87
N VAL A 147 -13.38 -8.11 3.96
CA VAL A 147 -14.48 -7.16 4.11
C VAL A 147 -13.92 -5.72 4.05
N PRO A 148 -14.48 -4.80 3.25
CA PRO A 148 -14.03 -3.42 3.22
C PRO A 148 -14.13 -2.74 4.59
N VAL A 149 -13.19 -1.85 4.90
CA VAL A 149 -13.21 -1.03 6.13
C VAL A 149 -13.46 0.43 5.82
N GLN A 150 -14.16 1.10 6.73
CA GLN A 150 -14.43 2.53 6.59
C GLN A 150 -13.11 3.32 6.52
N GLY A 151 -13.03 4.27 5.60
CA GLY A 151 -11.87 5.13 5.44
C GLY A 151 -10.70 4.51 4.66
N LEU A 152 -10.85 3.29 4.13
CA LEU A 152 -9.88 2.69 3.20
C LEU A 152 -10.57 2.32 1.88
N VAL A 153 -10.02 2.80 0.77
CA VAL A 153 -10.40 2.36 -0.57
C VAL A 153 -9.21 1.65 -1.19
N VAL A 154 -9.42 0.46 -1.74
CA VAL A 154 -8.37 -0.31 -2.43
C VAL A 154 -8.84 -0.65 -3.82
N GLY A 155 -8.03 -0.30 -4.82
CA GLY A 155 -8.35 -0.55 -6.22
C GLY A 155 -7.17 -1.08 -7.01
N TYR A 156 -7.44 -1.59 -8.22
CA TYR A 156 -6.41 -2.14 -9.09
C TYR A 156 -6.59 -1.77 -10.57
N HIS A 157 -5.47 -1.70 -11.28
CA HIS A 157 -5.43 -1.71 -12.73
C HIS A 157 -4.46 -2.78 -13.22
N PRO A 158 -4.81 -3.53 -14.29
CA PRO A 158 -3.89 -4.50 -14.86
C PRO A 158 -2.68 -3.81 -15.52
N TYR A 159 -1.58 -4.55 -15.68
CA TYR A 159 -0.34 -4.08 -16.29
C TYR A 159 -0.51 -3.17 -17.53
N PRO A 160 -1.29 -3.52 -18.57
CA PRO A 160 -1.41 -2.67 -19.76
C PRO A 160 -2.02 -1.30 -19.45
N LYS A 161 -2.87 -1.24 -18.43
CA LYS A 161 -3.53 -0.01 -18.01
C LYS A 161 -2.60 0.88 -17.19
N ALA A 162 -1.69 0.31 -16.40
CA ALA A 162 -0.59 1.06 -15.77
C ALA A 162 0.33 1.71 -16.82
N LEU A 163 0.66 1.01 -17.91
CA LEU A 163 1.40 1.60 -19.03
C LEU A 163 0.59 2.71 -19.73
N GLY A 164 -0.71 2.48 -19.93
CA GLY A 164 -1.62 3.47 -20.47
C GLY A 164 -1.68 4.75 -19.63
N MET A 165 -1.67 4.63 -18.30
CA MET A 165 -1.56 5.76 -17.38
C MET A 165 -0.25 6.52 -17.60
N ALA A 166 0.90 5.84 -17.60
CA ALA A 166 2.21 6.47 -17.80
C ALA A 166 2.24 7.29 -19.10
N SER A 167 1.79 6.67 -20.20
CA SER A 167 1.74 7.30 -21.52
C SER A 167 0.79 8.50 -21.54
N ALA A 168 -0.42 8.36 -21.00
CA ALA A 168 -1.42 9.43 -21.01
C ALA A 168 -0.96 10.63 -20.16
N TYR A 169 -0.37 10.37 -19.00
CA TYR A 169 0.05 11.42 -18.07
C TYR A 169 1.24 12.19 -18.62
N ARG A 170 2.17 11.51 -19.29
CA ARG A 170 3.28 12.16 -20.02
C ARG A 170 2.76 13.09 -21.10
N SER A 171 1.79 12.65 -21.90
CA SER A 171 1.21 13.47 -22.98
C SER A 171 0.45 14.69 -22.46
N ALA A 172 -0.16 14.60 -21.27
CA ALA A 172 -0.88 15.70 -20.64
C ALA A 172 0.03 16.74 -19.96
N MET A 173 1.31 16.43 -19.72
CA MET A 173 2.24 17.27 -18.96
C MET A 173 2.28 18.75 -19.41
N PRO A 174 2.29 19.08 -20.72
CA PRO A 174 2.33 20.48 -21.19
C PRO A 174 1.10 21.31 -20.77
N GLU A 175 -0.03 20.67 -20.50
CA GLU A 175 -1.30 21.32 -20.14
C GLU A 175 -1.48 21.47 -18.62
N ILE A 176 -0.56 20.92 -17.82
CA ILE A 176 -0.58 21.03 -16.36
C ILE A 176 -0.05 22.41 -15.96
N LYS A 177 -0.87 23.15 -15.21
CA LYS A 177 -0.66 24.59 -15.01
C LYS A 177 0.19 24.95 -13.79
N THR A 178 0.17 24.13 -12.74
CA THR A 178 0.87 24.47 -11.50
C THR A 178 2.16 23.64 -11.37
N PRO A 179 3.26 24.25 -10.89
CA PRO A 179 4.52 23.52 -10.68
C PRO A 179 4.36 22.32 -9.75
N GLU A 180 3.52 22.43 -8.72
CA GLU A 180 3.29 21.37 -7.74
C GLU A 180 2.60 20.16 -8.39
N GLN A 181 1.62 20.39 -9.27
CA GLN A 181 0.97 19.32 -10.03
C GLN A 181 1.95 18.71 -11.04
N GLN A 182 2.76 19.51 -11.71
CA GLN A 182 3.79 19.02 -12.63
C GLN A 182 4.79 18.11 -11.92
N GLU A 183 5.28 18.51 -10.75
CA GLU A 183 6.21 17.72 -9.94
C GLU A 183 5.59 16.39 -9.51
N LEU A 184 4.36 16.42 -8.97
CA LEU A 184 3.64 15.21 -8.55
C LEU A 184 3.39 14.26 -9.72
N ILE A 185 2.89 14.76 -10.86
CA ILE A 185 2.63 13.93 -12.04
C ILE A 185 3.94 13.41 -12.63
N SER A 186 5.00 14.21 -12.65
CA SER A 186 6.31 13.80 -13.17
C SER A 186 6.90 12.65 -12.33
N GLY A 187 6.86 12.77 -10.99
CA GLY A 187 7.26 11.70 -10.09
C GLY A 187 6.43 10.43 -10.28
N LEU A 188 5.11 10.58 -10.47
CA LEU A 188 4.22 9.45 -10.72
C LEU A 188 4.50 8.78 -12.07
N VAL A 189 4.71 9.55 -13.15
CA VAL A 189 5.09 9.03 -14.47
C VAL A 189 6.42 8.29 -14.38
N SER A 190 7.42 8.87 -13.74
CA SER A 190 8.73 8.23 -13.54
C SER A 190 8.63 6.90 -12.81
N TRP A 191 7.74 6.80 -11.81
CA TRP A 191 7.51 5.55 -11.10
C TRP A 191 6.72 4.54 -11.96
N LEU A 192 5.68 4.99 -12.68
CA LEU A 192 4.91 4.13 -13.58
C LEU A 192 5.75 3.57 -14.74
N ASP A 193 6.75 4.32 -15.22
CA ASP A 193 7.70 3.83 -16.22
C ASP A 193 8.52 2.62 -15.73
N GLY A 194 8.64 2.43 -14.41
CA GLY A 194 9.24 1.24 -13.80
C GLY A 194 8.53 -0.07 -14.16
N PHE A 195 7.23 -0.05 -14.50
CA PHE A 195 6.46 -1.25 -14.83
C PHE A 195 7.06 -2.04 -16.00
N VAL A 196 7.64 -1.37 -16.99
CA VAL A 196 8.27 -2.04 -18.14
C VAL A 196 9.44 -2.91 -17.66
N HIS A 197 10.29 -2.36 -16.80
CA HIS A 197 11.42 -3.10 -16.24
C HIS A 197 10.97 -4.23 -15.31
N TRP A 198 10.06 -3.93 -14.38
CA TRP A 198 9.56 -4.92 -13.42
C TRP A 198 8.88 -6.11 -14.09
N ALA A 199 8.11 -5.88 -15.17
CA ALA A 199 7.51 -6.95 -15.95
C ALA A 199 8.55 -7.86 -16.62
N GLY A 200 9.63 -7.28 -17.17
CA GLY A 200 10.73 -8.03 -17.74
C GLY A 200 11.42 -8.93 -16.70
N VAL A 201 11.71 -8.40 -15.52
CA VAL A 201 12.32 -9.18 -14.42
C VAL A 201 11.35 -10.23 -13.87
N ALA A 202 10.07 -9.90 -13.71
CA ALA A 202 9.06 -10.81 -13.18
C ALA A 202 8.98 -12.12 -13.99
N GLN A 203 8.99 -12.01 -15.33
CA GLN A 203 9.02 -13.17 -16.22
C GLN A 203 10.27 -14.04 -16.03
N GLN A 204 11.44 -13.43 -15.85
CA GLN A 204 12.70 -14.16 -15.65
C GLN A 204 12.72 -14.95 -14.34
N VAL A 205 12.08 -14.43 -13.29
CA VAL A 205 12.05 -15.08 -11.96
C VAL A 205 10.76 -15.87 -11.70
N GLY A 206 9.91 -16.05 -12.72
CA GLY A 206 8.67 -16.82 -12.61
C GLY A 206 7.61 -16.21 -11.69
N ARG A 207 7.63 -14.89 -11.51
CA ARG A 207 6.58 -14.15 -10.79
C ARG A 207 5.54 -13.59 -11.77
N PRO A 208 4.29 -13.39 -11.33
CA PRO A 208 3.29 -12.69 -12.13
C PRO A 208 3.75 -11.30 -12.58
N THR A 209 3.31 -10.90 -13.77
CA THR A 209 3.49 -9.53 -14.26
C THR A 209 2.90 -8.54 -13.25
N PRO A 210 3.61 -7.46 -12.90
CA PRO A 210 3.10 -6.50 -11.92
C PRO A 210 1.88 -5.75 -12.45
N ASP A 211 0.84 -5.70 -11.61
CA ASP A 211 -0.31 -4.81 -11.77
C ASP A 211 -0.17 -3.60 -10.86
N LEU A 212 -0.98 -2.57 -11.09
CA LEU A 212 -1.02 -1.39 -10.26
C LEU A 212 -2.09 -1.55 -9.19
N ILE A 213 -1.69 -1.49 -7.93
CA ILE A 213 -2.61 -1.52 -6.79
C ILE A 213 -2.51 -0.21 -6.02
N GLY A 214 -3.66 0.39 -5.73
CA GLY A 214 -3.74 1.62 -4.95
C GLY A 214 -4.48 1.43 -3.63
N PHE A 215 -3.87 1.86 -2.54
CA PHE A 215 -4.47 1.98 -1.21
C PHE A 215 -4.68 3.47 -0.90
N TRP A 216 -5.93 3.88 -0.70
CA TRP A 216 -6.30 5.25 -0.41
C TRP A 216 -6.93 5.34 0.98
N VAL A 217 -6.22 6.02 1.90
CA VAL A 217 -6.73 6.28 3.24
C VAL A 217 -7.43 7.63 3.24
N VAL A 218 -8.75 7.61 3.43
CA VAL A 218 -9.57 8.80 3.62
C VAL A 218 -9.47 9.21 5.09
N ARG A 219 -8.77 10.32 5.38
CA ARG A 219 -8.78 10.97 6.70
C ARG A 219 -9.50 12.30 6.67
#